data_AF-A0ABD5PFA1-F1
#
_entry.id   AF-A0ABD5PFA1-F1
#
_cell.length_a   1.000
_cell.length_b   1.000
_cell.length_c   1.000
_cell.angle_alpha   90.00
_cell.angle_beta   90.00
_cell.angle_gamma   90.00
#
_symmetry.space_group_name_H-M   'P 1'
#
loop_
_entity.id
_entity.type
_entity.pdbx_description
1 polymer ?
#
loop_
_entity_poly.entity_id
_entity_poly.type
_entity_poly.pdbx_seq_one_letter_code
_entity_poly.pdbx_strand_id
1 'polypeptide(L)'
;MVPLRPLFGAIPGGPEFLILGLVFLLPLGVGIWVYNDAKAHGMDHAPIWGLAVTGGFLMWFVPGIILYLFYIYVREKETEAPTATA
;
A
#
# COMPACT_ATOMS: atom_id res chain seq x y z
N MET A 1 9.03 -16.67 37.32
CA MET A 1 7.72 -16.19 36.84
C MET A 1 7.99 -15.11 35.82
N VAL A 2 7.58 -15.27 34.56
CA VAL A 2 7.84 -14.27 33.50
C VAL A 2 6.65 -13.30 33.44
N PRO A 3 6.77 -12.03 33.87
CA PRO A 3 5.65 -11.12 33.79
C PRO A 3 5.50 -10.62 32.35
N LEU A 4 4.49 -11.12 31.64
CA LEU A 4 4.03 -10.50 30.39
C LEU A 4 3.40 -9.14 30.74
N ARG A 5 4.16 -8.08 30.42
CA ARG A 5 3.79 -6.66 30.52
C ARG A 5 2.74 -6.30 29.45
N PRO A 6 1.92 -5.26 29.68
CA PRO A 6 0.71 -5.00 28.91
C PRO A 6 0.95 -4.90 27.40
N LEU A 7 -0.01 -5.45 26.65
CA LEU A 7 -0.20 -5.30 25.21
C LEU A 7 -1.23 -4.20 24.86
N PHE A 8 -2.05 -3.79 25.84
CA PHE A 8 -2.97 -2.63 25.79
C PHE A 8 -3.29 -2.16 27.23
N GLY A 9 -2.32 -1.54 27.91
CA GLY A 9 -2.58 -0.78 29.15
C GLY A 9 -3.47 0.45 28.89
N ALA A 10 -3.69 1.31 29.89
CA ALA A 10 -4.57 2.48 29.74
C ALA A 10 -4.09 3.51 28.69
N ILE A 11 -2.82 3.49 28.33
CA ILE A 11 -2.23 4.38 27.32
C ILE A 11 -1.29 3.54 26.43
N PRO A 12 -1.53 3.45 25.11
CA PRO A 12 -0.61 2.83 24.16
C PRO A 12 0.72 3.61 24.15
N GLY A 13 1.87 2.93 24.10
CA GLY A 13 3.16 3.61 24.31
C GLY A 13 4.34 3.07 23.50
N GLY A 14 4.30 1.83 23.02
CA GLY A 14 5.45 1.23 22.34
C GLY A 14 5.04 0.33 21.17
N PRO A 15 5.01 -1.01 21.34
CA PRO A 15 4.66 -1.94 20.28
C PRO A 15 3.28 -1.66 19.64
N GLU A 16 2.36 -1.07 20.39
CA GLU A 16 1.02 -0.75 19.93
C GLU A 16 1.02 0.31 18.83
N PHE A 17 1.85 1.35 18.95
CA PHE A 17 1.98 2.37 17.90
C PHE A 17 2.67 1.81 16.66
N LEU A 18 3.60 0.86 16.83
CA LEU A 18 4.20 0.15 15.69
C LEU A 18 3.14 -0.67 14.96
N ILE A 19 2.29 -1.40 15.68
CA ILE A 19 1.21 -2.18 15.09
C ILE A 19 0.22 -1.25 14.38
N LEU A 20 -0.20 -0.16 15.00
CA LEU A 20 -1.07 0.83 14.37
C LEU A 20 -0.42 1.45 13.13
N GLY A 21 0.88 1.74 13.19
CA GLY A 21 1.65 2.21 12.04
C GLY A 21 1.66 1.20 10.90
N LEU A 22 1.94 -0.07 11.18
CA LEU A 22 1.97 -1.13 10.17
C LEU A 22 0.58 -1.45 9.60
N VAL A 23 -0.49 -1.32 10.39
CA VAL A 23 -1.85 -1.65 9.97
C VAL A 23 -2.53 -0.48 9.26
N PHE A 24 -2.22 0.77 9.61
CA PHE A 24 -2.90 1.94 9.03
C PHE A 24 -1.97 2.85 8.23
N LEU A 25 -0.81 3.22 8.78
CA LEU A 25 0.08 4.18 8.11
C LEU A 25 0.80 3.55 6.92
N LEU A 26 1.20 2.28 7.02
CA LEU A 26 1.87 1.57 5.93
C LEU A 26 0.93 1.43 4.71
N PRO A 27 -0.32 0.94 4.83
CA PRO A 27 -1.23 0.87 3.69
C PRO A 27 -1.48 2.24 3.03
N LEU A 28 -1.67 3.29 3.84
CA LEU A 28 -1.85 4.65 3.34
C LEU A 28 -0.59 5.15 2.62
N GLY A 29 0.58 4.93 3.20
CA GLY A 29 1.87 5.31 2.61
C GLY A 29 2.11 4.62 1.27
N VAL A 30 1.86 3.31 1.19
CA VAL A 30 1.97 2.54 -0.05
C VAL A 30 0.97 3.04 -1.09
N GLY A 31 -0.28 3.30 -0.72
CA GLY A 31 -1.29 3.85 -1.62
C GLY A 31 -0.95 5.23 -2.17
N ILE A 32 -0.45 6.14 -1.33
CA ILE A 32 0.02 7.47 -1.73
C ILE A 32 1.22 7.35 -2.69
N TRP A 33 2.14 6.42 -2.40
CA TRP A 33 3.27 6.15 -3.28
C TRP A 33 2.80 5.63 -4.65
N VAL A 34 1.93 4.63 -4.69
CA VAL A 34 1.34 4.08 -5.92
C VAL A 34 0.63 5.17 -6.73
N TYR A 35 -0.12 6.05 -6.06
CA TYR A 35 -0.78 7.16 -6.72
C TYR A 35 0.20 8.14 -7.38
N ASN A 36 1.24 8.53 -6.65
CA ASN A 36 2.25 9.46 -7.15
C ASN A 36 3.07 8.82 -8.29
N ASP A 37 3.40 7.53 -8.16
CA ASP A 37 4.11 6.75 -9.17
C ASP A 37 3.25 6.61 -10.44
N ALA A 38 1.97 6.27 -10.32
CA ALA A 38 1.05 6.15 -11.46
C ALA A 38 0.87 7.49 -12.19
N LYS A 39 0.80 8.60 -11.45
CA LYS A 39 0.78 9.94 -12.03
C LYS A 39 2.07 10.28 -12.78
N ALA A 40 3.22 9.91 -12.23
CA ALA A 40 4.52 10.15 -12.86
C ALA A 40 4.65 9.41 -14.21
N HIS A 41 3.98 8.26 -14.33
CA HIS A 41 3.91 7.46 -15.57
C HIS A 41 2.75 7.86 -16.49
N GLY A 42 1.98 8.90 -16.17
CA GLY A 42 0.88 9.38 -17.03
C GLY A 42 -0.32 8.45 -17.11
N MET A 43 -0.53 7.57 -16.12
CA MET A 43 -1.64 6.62 -16.12
C MET A 43 -2.97 7.33 -15.80
N ASP A 44 -3.99 7.12 -16.65
CA ASP A 44 -5.31 7.78 -16.53
C ASP A 44 -6.04 7.46 -15.20
N HIS A 45 -5.82 6.26 -14.67
CA HIS A 45 -6.55 5.72 -13.52
C HIS A 45 -5.74 5.74 -12.22
N ALA A 46 -4.77 6.66 -12.10
CA ALA A 46 -3.90 6.77 -10.93
C ALA A 46 -4.62 6.80 -9.56
N PRO A 47 -5.75 7.54 -9.37
CA PRO A 47 -6.47 7.53 -8.10
C PRO A 47 -7.03 6.15 -7.74
N ILE A 48 -7.51 5.39 -8.73
CA ILE A 48 -8.10 4.07 -8.52
C ILE A 48 -7.01 3.10 -8.05
N TRP A 49 -5.82 3.13 -8.64
CA TRP A 49 -4.70 2.29 -8.23
C TRP A 49 -4.28 2.55 -6.79
N GLY A 50 -4.12 3.82 -6.39
CA GLY A 50 -3.79 4.17 -5.01
C GLY A 50 -4.83 3.68 -4.01
N LEU A 51 -6.12 3.87 -4.31
CA LEU A 51 -7.22 3.42 -3.46
C LEU A 51 -7.36 1.89 -3.42
N ALA A 52 -7.20 1.22 -4.56
CA ALA A 52 -7.29 -0.24 -4.66
C ALA A 52 -6.18 -0.90 -3.83
N VAL A 53 -4.93 -0.46 -3.99
CA VAL A 53 -3.81 -1.00 -3.20
C VAL A 53 -3.99 -0.72 -1.71
N THR A 54 -4.40 0.50 -1.33
CA THR A 54 -4.70 0.85 0.07
C THR A 54 -5.79 -0.04 0.65
N GLY A 55 -6.93 -0.14 -0.05
CA GLY A 55 -8.07 -0.95 0.36
C GLY A 55 -7.73 -2.43 0.42
N GLY A 56 -6.89 -2.91 -0.49
CA GLY A 56 -6.33 -4.26 -0.47
C GLY A 56 -5.61 -4.54 0.84
N PHE A 57 -4.63 -3.70 1.20
CA PHE A 57 -3.86 -3.86 2.44
C PHE A 57 -4.72 -3.71 3.70
N LEU A 58 -5.70 -2.78 3.71
CA LEU A 58 -6.62 -2.61 4.84
C LEU A 58 -7.60 -3.77 5.01
N MET A 59 -7.99 -4.44 3.93
CA MET A 59 -8.77 -5.67 3.99
C MET A 59 -7.92 -6.81 4.55
N TRP A 60 -6.73 -7.02 3.97
CA TRP A 60 -5.72 -7.97 4.43
C TRP A 60 -4.38 -7.77 3.70
N PHE A 61 -3.25 -8.19 4.28
CA PHE A 61 -1.94 -8.02 3.63
C PHE A 61 -1.81 -8.74 2.29
N VAL A 62 -2.34 -9.97 2.17
CA VAL A 62 -2.25 -10.76 0.93
C VAL A 62 -2.92 -10.10 -0.28
N PRO A 63 -4.22 -9.70 -0.24
CA PRO A 63 -4.84 -8.99 -1.35
C PRO A 63 -4.16 -7.65 -1.65
N GLY A 64 -3.64 -6.94 -0.63
CA GLY A 64 -2.82 -5.74 -0.83
C GLY A 64 -1.56 -6.00 -1.66
N ILE A 65 -0.81 -7.04 -1.32
CA ILE A 65 0.39 -7.46 -2.07
C ILE A 65 0.01 -7.85 -3.51
N ILE A 66 -1.06 -8.62 -3.69
CA ILE A 66 -1.51 -9.04 -5.04
C ILE A 66 -1.86 -7.82 -5.90
N LEU A 67 -2.65 -6.87 -5.37
CA LEU A 67 -3.02 -5.65 -6.09
C LEU A 67 -1.80 -4.78 -6.38
N TYR A 68 -0.85 -4.69 -5.45
CA TYR A 68 0.40 -3.97 -5.67
C TYR A 68 1.24 -4.59 -6.80
N LEU A 69 1.41 -5.91 -6.82
CA LEU A 69 2.13 -6.59 -7.90
C LEU A 69 1.41 -6.43 -9.24
N PHE A 70 0.08 -6.48 -9.22
CA PHE A 70 -0.73 -6.26 -10.42
C PHE A 70 -0.58 -4.83 -10.94
N TYR A 71 -0.51 -3.83 -10.05
CA TYR A 71 -0.20 -2.44 -10.41
C TYR A 71 1.15 -2.33 -11.12
N ILE A 72 2.21 -2.91 -10.54
CA ILE A 72 3.56 -2.87 -11.13
C ILE A 72 3.56 -3.48 -12.54
N TYR A 73 2.90 -4.63 -12.71
CA TYR A 73 2.76 -5.29 -14.00
C TYR A 73 2.05 -4.41 -15.05
N VAL A 74 0.92 -3.78 -14.68
CA VAL A 74 0.17 -2.90 -15.60
C VAL A 74 0.98 -1.65 -15.96
N ARG A 75 1.61 -1.02 -14.96
CA ARG A 75 2.46 0.16 -15.15
C ARG A 75 3.58 -0.12 -16.16
N GLU A 76 4.25 -1.26 -16.04
CA GLU A 76 5.30 -1.65 -16.99
C GLU A 76 4.75 -1.77 -18.41
N LYS A 77 3.57 -2.39 -18.58
CA LYS A 77 2.94 -2.54 -19.91
C LYS A 77 2.52 -1.22 -20.53
N GLU A 78 1.99 -0.29 -19.75
CA GLU A 78 1.65 1.05 -20.24
C GLU A 78 2.90 1.87 -20.60
N THR A 79 4.01 1.64 -19.90
CA THR A 79 5.30 2.32 -20.18
C THR A 79 6.00 1.76 -21.43
N GLU A 80 5.83 0.47 -21.76
CA GLU A 80 6.42 -0.18 -22.95
C GLU A 80 5.65 0.13 -24.25
N ALA A 81 4.35 0.42 -24.16
CA ALA A 81 3.47 0.66 -25.30
C ALA A 81 3.77 1.88 -26.23
N PRO A 82 4.56 2.93 -25.87
CA PRO A 82 4.66 4.15 -26.70
C PRO A 82 5.37 4.04 -28.06
N THR A 83 6.03 2.92 -28.42
CA THR A 83 6.92 2.88 -29.60
C THR A 83 6.49 1.89 -30.70
N ALA A 84 5.48 1.04 -30.48
CA ALA A 84 5.13 -0.01 -31.44
C ALA A 84 4.22 0.44 -32.62
N THR A 85 3.79 1.71 -32.64
CA THR A 85 2.80 2.21 -33.62
C THR A 85 3.14 3.57 -34.23
N ALA A 86 4.41 4.00 -34.19
CA ALA A 86 4.88 5.21 -34.88
C ALA A 86 5.56 4.89 -36.23
#